data_AF-A0A7X6PSI5-F1
#
_entry.id   AF-A0A7X6PSI5-F1
#
_cell.length_a   1.000
_cell.length_b   1.000
_cell.length_c   1.000
_cell.angle_alpha   90.00
_cell.angle_beta   90.00
_cell.angle_gamma   90.00
#
_symmetry.space_group_name_H-M   'P 1'
#
loop_
_entity.id
_entity.type
_entity.pdbx_description
1 polymer ?
#
loop_
_entity_poly.entity_id
_entity_poly.type
_entity_poly.pdbx_seq_one_letter_code
_entity_poly.pdbx_strand_id
1 'polypeptide(L)' 'SENTPTRTLWLVIYGDANGDGKINSIDLSYIIDSMYKGKRWTPAQNEALDASRDGKINSIDLSIVIDQMYKGRVIRQD' A
#
# COMPACT_ATOMS: atom_id res chain seq x y z
N SER A 1 3.39 40.24 -0.90
CA SER A 1 3.09 38.87 -0.44
C SER A 1 3.87 37.93 -1.34
N GLU A 2 4.86 37.23 -0.79
CA GLU A 2 5.68 36.32 -1.59
C GLU A 2 4.90 35.02 -1.86
N ASN A 3 4.73 34.71 -3.15
CA ASN A 3 4.23 33.43 -3.62
C ASN A 3 5.32 32.37 -3.40
N THR A 4 5.35 31.74 -2.23
CA THR A 4 6.22 30.59 -2.00
C THR A 4 5.72 29.43 -2.85
N PRO A 5 6.51 28.90 -3.81
CA PRO A 5 6.06 27.79 -4.63
C PRO A 5 5.91 26.53 -3.77
N THR A 6 4.67 26.04 -3.64
CA THR A 6 4.39 24.75 -3.02
C THR A 6 4.70 23.63 -4.02
N ARG A 7 5.35 22.56 -3.55
CA ARG A 7 5.51 21.31 -4.31
C ARG A 7 4.66 20.22 -3.68
N THR A 8 3.99 19.45 -4.53
CA THR A 8 3.37 18.19 -4.16
C THR A 8 4.39 17.07 -4.34
N LEU A 9 4.56 16.25 -3.31
CA LEU A 9 5.35 15.02 -3.36
C LEU A 9 4.37 13.84 -3.33
N TRP A 10 4.63 12.84 -4.14
CA TRP A 10 3.92 11.56 -4.09
C TRP A 10 4.71 10.64 -3.16
N LEU A 11 4.05 10.18 -2.10
CA LEU A 11 4.59 9.21 -1.17
C LEU A 11 3.82 7.90 -1.37
N VAL A 12 4.55 6.79 -1.53
CA VAL A 12 4.00 5.45 -1.48
C VAL A 12 4.24 4.90 -0.09
N ILE A 13 3.21 4.33 0.52
CA ILE A 13 3.31 3.60 1.79
C ILE A 13 2.99 2.13 1.50
N TYR A 14 3.98 1.26 1.63
CA TYR A 14 3.80 -0.18 1.49
C TYR A 14 2.80 -0.69 2.53
N GLY A 15 1.75 -1.38 2.05
CA GLY A 15 0.63 -1.86 2.86
C GLY A 15 -0.57 -0.90 2.95
N ASP A 16 -0.45 0.35 2.51
CA ASP A 16 -1.54 1.33 2.40
C ASP A 16 -2.00 1.40 0.93
N ALA A 17 -2.70 0.35 0.51
CA ALA A 17 -3.07 0.14 -0.88
C ALA A 17 -4.14 1.12 -1.38
N ASN A 18 -4.95 1.69 -0.48
CA ASN A 18 -5.92 2.72 -0.86
C ASN A 18 -5.33 4.15 -0.85
N GLY A 19 -4.17 4.35 -0.21
CA GLY A 19 -3.42 5.61 -0.16
C GLY A 19 -4.03 6.64 0.79
N ASP A 20 -4.78 6.22 1.80
CA ASP A 20 -5.45 7.12 2.76
C ASP A 20 -4.58 7.47 3.98
N GLY A 21 -3.37 6.89 4.05
CA GLY A 21 -2.40 7.08 5.13
C GLY A 21 -2.60 6.11 6.30
N LYS A 22 -3.50 5.13 6.21
CA LYS A 22 -3.80 4.18 7.30
C LYS A 22 -3.86 2.75 6.79
N ILE A 23 -3.01 1.91 7.35
CA ILE A 23 -3.07 0.46 7.10
C ILE A 23 -4.22 -0.15 7.91
N ASN A 24 -5.25 -0.64 7.21
CA ASN A 24 -6.46 -1.22 7.79
C ASN A 24 -7.15 -2.25 6.87
N SER A 25 -8.38 -2.65 7.21
CA SER A 25 -9.11 -3.69 6.46
C SER A 25 -9.48 -3.29 5.03
N ILE A 26 -9.47 -1.99 4.69
CA ILE A 26 -9.66 -1.52 3.32
C ILE A 26 -8.47 -1.96 2.45
N ASP A 27 -7.23 -1.91 2.95
CA ASP A 27 -6.05 -2.34 2.21
C ASP A 27 -6.07 -3.84 1.94
N LEU A 28 -6.53 -4.63 2.91
CA LEU A 28 -6.76 -6.07 2.71
C LEU A 28 -7.72 -6.33 1.54
N SER A 29 -8.79 -5.54 1.42
CA SER A 29 -9.74 -5.68 0.30
C SER A 29 -9.10 -5.37 -1.05
N TYR A 30 -8.17 -4.43 -1.10
CA TYR A 30 -7.43 -4.08 -2.31
C TYR A 30 -6.48 -5.21 -2.74
N ILE A 31 -5.77 -5.83 -1.79
CA ILE A 31 -4.91 -6.98 -2.06
C ILE A 31 -5.75 -8.15 -2.62
N ILE A 32 -6.87 -8.48 -1.97
CA ILE A 32 -7.79 -9.54 -2.43
C ILE A 32 -8.33 -9.22 -3.84
N ASP A 33 -8.73 -7.96 -4.09
CA ASP A 33 -9.23 -7.54 -5.40
C ASP A 33 -8.15 -7.65 -6.49
N SER A 34 -6.89 -7.37 -6.17
CA SER A 34 -5.76 -7.55 -7.10
C SER A 34 -5.55 -9.03 -7.48
N MET A 35 -5.74 -9.95 -6.52
CA MET A 35 -5.54 -11.38 -6.71
C MET A 35 -6.65 -12.04 -7.53
N TYR A 36 -7.90 -11.58 -7.37
CA TYR A 36 -9.07 -12.33 -7.86
C TYR A 36 -9.96 -11.58 -8.85
N LYS A 37 -9.95 -10.25 -8.88
CA LYS A 37 -10.90 -9.48 -9.70
C LYS A 37 -10.31 -8.94 -11.01
N GLY A 38 -9.02 -9.17 -11.27
CA GLY A 38 -8.35 -8.71 -12.50
C GLY A 38 -8.40 -7.19 -12.69
N LYS A 39 -8.63 -6.45 -11.60
CA LYS A 39 -8.70 -4.99 -11.61
C LYS A 39 -7.31 -4.41 -11.87
N ARG A 40 -7.24 -3.36 -12.69
CA ARG A 40 -6.01 -2.59 -12.89
C ARG A 40 -5.91 -1.50 -11.82
N TRP A 41 -4.72 -1.39 -11.24
CA TRP A 41 -4.37 -0.39 -10.25
C TRP A 41 -3.36 0.61 -10.81
N THR A 42 -3.26 1.79 -10.20
CA THR A 42 -2.23 2.77 -10.58
C THR A 42 -0.84 2.23 -10.21
N PRO A 43 0.25 2.79 -10.77
CA PRO A 43 1.61 2.39 -10.39
C PRO A 43 1.87 2.49 -8.89
N ALA A 44 1.48 3.61 -8.26
CA ALA A 44 1.62 3.81 -6.81
C ALA A 44 0.83 2.78 -5.99
N GLN A 45 -0.38 2.41 -6.44
CA GLN A 45 -1.17 1.36 -5.80
C GLN A 45 -0.53 -0.02 -5.97
N ASN A 46 0.04 -0.33 -7.14
CA ASN A 46 0.74 -1.61 -7.32
C ASN A 46 1.97 -1.71 -6.41
N GLU A 47 2.71 -0.61 -6.21
CA GLU A 47 3.81 -0.58 -5.25
C GLU A 47 3.30 -0.77 -3.81
N ALA A 48 2.23 -0.09 -3.41
CA ALA A 48 1.65 -0.25 -2.08
C ALA A 48 1.07 -1.65 -1.82
N LEU A 49 0.51 -2.29 -2.86
CA LEU A 49 -0.04 -3.64 -2.85
C LEU A 49 1.03 -4.73 -2.68
N ASP A 50 2.24 -4.51 -3.24
CA ASP A 50 3.41 -5.38 -3.07
C ASP A 50 4.16 -5.01 -1.77
N ALA A 51 3.49 -5.21 -0.64
CA ALA A 51 4.03 -4.91 0.69
C ALA A 51 5.30 -5.72 1.02
N SER A 52 5.47 -6.88 0.38
CA SER A 52 6.67 -7.72 0.49
C SER A 52 7.85 -7.20 -0.34
N ARG A 53 7.56 -6.46 -1.42
CA ARG A 53 8.53 -5.95 -2.40
C ARG A 53 9.24 -7.08 -3.13
N ASP A 54 8.56 -8.19 -3.34
CA ASP A 54 9.07 -9.36 -4.06
C ASP A 54 8.73 -9.33 -5.57
N GLY A 55 8.00 -8.30 -6.00
CA GLY A 55 7.55 -8.09 -7.37
C GLY A 55 6.25 -8.81 -7.71
N LYS A 56 5.56 -9.41 -6.74
CA LYS A 56 4.33 -10.18 -6.95
C LYS A 56 3.31 -9.88 -5.85
N ILE A 57 2.14 -9.38 -6.26
CA ILE A 57 1.02 -9.23 -5.33
C ILE A 57 0.37 -10.58 -5.06
N ASN A 58 0.51 -11.11 -3.85
CA ASN A 58 0.05 -12.43 -3.45
C ASN A 58 -0.28 -12.54 -1.95
N SER A 59 -0.43 -13.77 -1.42
CA SER A 59 -0.79 -13.99 -0.02
C SER A 59 0.30 -13.57 0.98
N ILE A 60 1.54 -13.40 0.55
CA ILE A 60 2.62 -12.85 1.36
C ILE A 60 2.29 -11.40 1.75
N ASP A 61 1.87 -10.56 0.80
CA ASP A 61 1.51 -9.17 1.06
C ASP A 61 0.31 -9.07 2.01
N LEU A 62 -0.70 -9.92 1.79
CA LEU A 62 -1.84 -10.04 2.69
C LEU A 62 -1.40 -10.38 4.13
N SER A 63 -0.46 -11.31 4.28
CA SER A 63 0.05 -11.72 5.59
C SER A 63 0.84 -10.60 6.30
N ILE A 64 1.59 -9.80 5.53
CA ILE A 64 2.35 -8.66 6.05
C ILE A 64 1.41 -7.57 6.58
N VAL A 65 0.35 -7.24 5.85
CA VAL A 65 -0.65 -6.26 6.28
C VAL A 65 -1.42 -6.76 7.51
N ILE A 66 -1.83 -8.02 7.54
CA ILE A 66 -2.46 -8.64 8.74
C ILE A 66 -1.52 -8.58 9.95
N ASP A 67 -0.24 -8.91 9.76
CA ASP A 67 0.74 -8.87 10.84
C ASP A 67 0.98 -7.46 11.37
N GLN A 68 0.96 -6.44 10.51
CA GLN A 68 1.01 -5.05 10.93
C GLN A 68 -0.22 -4.70 11.77
N MET A 69 -1.42 -5.04 11.29
CA MET A 69 -2.68 -4.68 11.95
C MET A 69 -2.86 -5.33 13.32
N TYR A 70 -2.53 -6.61 13.44
CA TYR A 70 -2.84 -7.40 14.65
C TYR A 70 -1.66 -7.64 15.57
N LYS A 71 -0.43 -7.59 15.05
CA LYS A 71 0.80 -7.84 15.83
C LYS A 71 1.69 -6.60 15.91
N GLY A 72 1.33 -5.50 15.24
CA GLY A 72 2.13 -4.29 15.21
C GLY A 72 3.48 -4.46 14.51
N ARG A 73 3.64 -5.47 13.64
CA ARG A 73 4.89 -5.65 12.88
C ARG A 73 5.07 -4.46 11.93
N VAL A 74 6.25 -3.84 11.98
CA VAL A 74 6.57 -2.71 11.11
C VAL A 74 6.78 -3.19 9.69
N ILE A 75 6.04 -2.61 8.73
CA ILE A 75 6.33 -2.71 7.31
C ILE A 75 7.37 -1.65 6.98
N ARG A 76 8.57 -2.08 6.59
CA ARG A 76 9.66 -1.17 6.21
C ARG A 76 9.31 -0.40 4.94
N GLN A 77 9.60 0.90 4.94
CA GLN A 77 9.28 1.83 3.86
C GLN A 77 10.53 2.30 3.07
N ASP A 78 11.71 1.85 3.50
CA ASP A 78 13.04 2.23 3.00
C ASP A 78 13.66 1.19 2.06
#